data_AF-A0A8J3FT19-F1
#
_entry.id   AF-A0A8J3FT19-F1
#
_cell.length_a   1.000
_cell.length_b   1.000
_cell.length_c   1.000
_cell.angle_alpha   90.00
_cell.angle_beta   90.00
_cell.angle_gamma   90.00
#
_symmetry.space_group_name_H-M   'P 1'
#
loop_
_entity.id
_entity.type
_entity.pdbx_description
1 polymer ?
#
loop_
_entity_poly.entity_id
_entity_poly.type
_entity_poly.pdbx_seq_one_letter_code
_entity_poly.pdbx_strand_id
1 'polypeptide(L)'
;MDFASSQTPQRPREQSASPLPHHDRFPDHRIGLDEARRLWDSDLPPRVTSGTGAKTHSRWITPDGATRSMVSGRDADANHAAKLLADRGMKRTPMAVDHVETKVAARMARDGIREATIVINNKTCESRGPWGYGCKDLLPLILPAGYRLTVWDYDEHGNPRRITYTGGATPP
;
A
#
# COMPACT_ATOMS: atom_id res chain seq x y z
N MET A 1 -10.61 4.97 73.77
CA MET A 1 -11.41 3.80 73.35
C MET A 1 -12.82 4.34 73.22
N ASP A 2 -13.41 4.67 72.07
CA ASP A 2 -13.14 4.32 70.67
C ASP A 2 -13.68 5.41 69.73
N PHE A 3 -13.01 5.61 68.60
CA PHE A 3 -13.40 6.54 67.54
C PHE A 3 -14.53 5.94 66.69
N ALA A 4 -15.64 6.66 66.54
CA ALA A 4 -16.68 6.36 65.55
C ALA A 4 -16.21 6.85 64.17
N SER A 5 -15.77 5.93 63.31
CA SER A 5 -15.37 6.23 61.93
C SER A 5 -16.56 6.36 60.99
N SER A 6 -16.67 7.53 60.37
CA SER A 6 -17.50 7.84 59.20
C SER A 6 -17.10 6.98 57.99
N GLN A 7 -18.07 6.36 57.30
CA GLN A 7 -17.86 5.71 56.01
C GLN A 7 -18.11 6.70 54.86
N THR A 8 -17.05 7.01 54.13
CA THR A 8 -17.08 7.74 52.86
C THR A 8 -17.42 6.77 51.71
N PRO A 9 -18.34 7.10 50.79
CA PRO A 9 -18.56 6.27 49.61
C PRO A 9 -17.36 6.35 48.65
N GLN A 10 -16.80 5.20 48.30
CA GLN A 10 -15.68 5.07 47.36
C GLN A 10 -16.12 5.48 45.95
N ARG A 11 -15.34 6.36 45.31
CA ARG A 11 -15.48 6.69 43.88
C ARG A 11 -15.29 5.42 43.03
N PRO A 12 -16.02 5.24 41.93
CA PRO A 12 -15.69 4.20 40.97
C PRO A 12 -14.27 4.40 40.46
N ARG A 13 -13.45 3.35 40.53
CA ARG A 13 -12.14 3.32 39.90
C ARG A 13 -12.34 3.49 38.40
N GLU A 14 -11.86 4.60 37.84
CA GLU A 14 -11.58 4.70 36.41
C GLU A 14 -10.67 3.52 36.04
N GLN A 15 -11.25 2.56 35.33
CA GLN A 15 -10.52 1.48 34.70
C GLN A 15 -9.64 2.12 33.64
N SER A 16 -8.36 2.27 33.98
CA SER A 16 -7.31 2.59 33.02
C SER A 16 -7.35 1.55 31.92
N ALA A 17 -7.85 1.94 30.74
CA ALA A 17 -7.88 1.09 29.57
C ALA A 17 -6.42 0.83 29.14
N SER A 18 -5.96 -0.40 29.33
CA SER A 18 -4.71 -0.87 28.72
C SER A 18 -4.74 -0.60 27.21
N PRO A 19 -3.65 -0.15 26.57
CA PRO A 19 -3.60 -0.03 25.13
C PRO A 19 -3.72 -1.44 24.53
N LEU A 20 -4.74 -1.65 23.69
CA LEU A 20 -4.91 -2.89 22.94
C LEU A 20 -3.68 -3.18 22.06
N PRO A 21 -3.29 -4.44 21.87
CA PRO A 21 -2.25 -4.80 20.91
C PRO A 21 -2.68 -4.36 19.49
N HIS A 22 -1.78 -3.65 18.79
CA HIS A 22 -2.03 -3.02 17.48
C HIS A 22 -2.20 -3.99 16.28
N HIS A 23 -2.37 -5.30 16.52
CA HIS A 23 -2.31 -6.33 15.47
C HIS A 23 -3.67 -6.76 14.91
N ASP A 24 -4.80 -6.42 15.55
CA ASP A 24 -6.12 -6.98 15.21
C ASP A 24 -7.07 -6.05 14.43
N ARG A 25 -6.62 -4.90 13.92
CA ARG A 25 -7.54 -3.94 13.27
C ARG A 25 -7.92 -4.29 11.82
N PHE A 26 -7.33 -5.32 11.23
CA PHE A 26 -7.59 -5.70 9.84
C PHE A 26 -7.63 -7.24 9.71
N PRO A 27 -8.75 -7.85 9.27
CA PRO A 27 -8.72 -9.24 8.83
C PRO A 27 -7.64 -9.40 7.75
N ASP A 28 -6.95 -10.54 7.71
CA ASP A 28 -5.86 -10.77 6.77
C ASP A 28 -6.37 -10.91 5.33
N HIS A 29 -6.69 -9.78 4.67
CA HIS A 29 -7.01 -9.71 3.23
C HIS A 29 -5.76 -9.89 2.35
N ARG A 30 -4.68 -10.39 2.93
CA ARG A 30 -3.38 -10.51 2.28
C ARG A 30 -3.29 -11.92 1.75
N ILE A 31 -3.24 -12.02 0.43
CA ILE A 31 -3.09 -13.31 -0.21
C ILE A 31 -1.70 -13.89 0.10
N GLY A 32 -1.66 -15.21 0.29
CA GLY A 32 -0.41 -15.97 0.40
C GLY A 32 0.30 -16.16 -0.94
N LEU A 33 1.49 -16.74 -0.91
CA LEU A 33 2.30 -16.99 -2.11
C LEU A 33 1.58 -17.87 -3.13
N ASP A 34 0.87 -18.91 -2.68
CA ASP A 34 0.19 -19.84 -3.60
C ASP A 34 -0.92 -19.15 -4.40
N GLU A 35 -1.65 -18.22 -3.77
CA GLU A 35 -2.66 -17.43 -4.48
C GLU A 35 -2.00 -16.39 -5.40
N ALA A 36 -0.90 -15.76 -4.97
CA ALA A 36 -0.14 -14.88 -5.86
C ALA A 36 0.37 -15.63 -7.11
N ARG A 37 0.84 -16.87 -6.94
CA ARG A 37 1.21 -17.78 -8.05
C ARG A 37 0.05 -18.09 -8.96
N ARG A 38 -1.11 -18.46 -8.40
CA ARG A 38 -2.31 -18.68 -9.22
C ARG A 38 -2.62 -17.46 -10.09
N LEU A 39 -2.61 -16.26 -9.51
CA LEU A 39 -2.86 -15.03 -10.27
C LEU A 39 -1.79 -14.72 -11.32
N TRP A 40 -0.51 -15.01 -11.05
CA TRP A 40 0.53 -14.90 -12.08
C TRP A 40 0.29 -15.87 -13.24
N ASP A 41 -0.09 -17.11 -12.94
CA ASP A 41 -0.24 -18.17 -13.94
C ASP A 41 -1.53 -18.05 -14.76
N SER A 42 -2.64 -17.64 -14.15
CA SER A 42 -3.95 -17.61 -14.80
C SER A 42 -4.30 -16.27 -15.42
N ASP A 43 -3.87 -15.16 -14.81
CA ASP A 43 -4.49 -13.86 -15.01
C ASP A 43 -3.55 -12.80 -15.58
N LEU A 44 -2.24 -13.01 -15.46
CA LEU A 44 -1.22 -12.04 -15.85
C LEU A 44 -0.44 -12.53 -17.06
N PRO A 45 -0.09 -11.63 -18.00
CA PRO A 45 0.89 -11.94 -19.04
C PRO A 45 2.25 -12.33 -18.44
N PRO A 46 3.14 -12.95 -19.25
CA PRO A 46 4.50 -13.24 -18.85
C PRO A 46 5.22 -12.05 -18.24
N ARG A 47 6.27 -12.34 -17.48
CA ARG A 47 7.09 -11.32 -16.83
C ARG A 47 7.61 -10.30 -17.83
N VAL A 48 7.53 -9.02 -17.49
CA VAL A 48 8.06 -7.94 -18.32
C VAL A 48 9.58 -8.06 -18.44
N THR A 49 10.07 -8.05 -19.68
CA THR A 49 11.49 -7.89 -19.98
C THR A 49 11.77 -6.41 -20.27
N SER A 50 12.67 -5.81 -19.50
CA SER A 50 13.09 -4.40 -19.68
C SER A 50 13.55 -4.12 -21.12
N GLY A 51 13.20 -2.95 -21.65
CA GLY A 51 13.59 -2.52 -23.00
C GLY A 51 12.71 -3.02 -24.15
N THR A 52 11.73 -3.90 -23.88
CA THR A 52 10.82 -4.44 -24.91
C THR A 52 9.58 -3.58 -25.17
N GLY A 53 9.31 -2.60 -24.31
CA GLY A 53 8.07 -1.81 -24.35
C GLY A 53 6.85 -2.51 -23.77
N ALA A 54 6.98 -3.76 -23.31
CA ALA A 54 5.91 -4.49 -22.64
C ALA A 54 5.41 -3.75 -21.39
N LYS A 55 4.10 -3.80 -21.16
CA LYS A 55 3.43 -3.15 -20.03
C LYS A 55 3.41 -4.05 -18.80
N THR A 56 3.42 -3.42 -17.63
CA THR A 56 3.14 -4.11 -16.37
C THR A 56 1.63 -4.24 -16.24
N HIS A 57 1.16 -5.45 -15.96
CA HIS A 57 -0.23 -5.77 -15.66
C HIS A 57 -0.35 -6.20 -14.20
N SER A 58 -1.53 -5.97 -13.62
CA SER A 58 -1.82 -6.45 -12.27
C SER A 58 -3.23 -6.94 -12.06
N ARG A 59 -3.32 -7.76 -11.02
CA ARG A 59 -4.53 -7.99 -10.25
C ARG A 59 -4.34 -7.37 -8.88
N TRP A 60 -5.35 -6.65 -8.40
CA TRP A 60 -5.35 -6.13 -7.05
C TRP A 60 -6.65 -6.44 -6.34
N ILE A 61 -6.50 -6.82 -5.08
CA ILE A 61 -7.55 -7.34 -4.22
C ILE A 61 -7.79 -6.31 -3.12
N THR A 62 -9.05 -5.90 -2.98
CA THR A 62 -9.52 -4.97 -1.95
C THR A 62 -10.16 -5.73 -0.78
N PRO A 63 -10.43 -5.06 0.37
CA PRO A 63 -10.92 -5.74 1.58
C PRO A 63 -12.32 -6.36 1.41
N ASP A 64 -13.10 -5.87 0.45
CA ASP A 64 -14.37 -6.46 0.02
C ASP A 64 -14.21 -7.77 -0.78
N GLY A 65 -12.97 -8.22 -1.01
CA GLY A 65 -12.64 -9.38 -1.83
C GLY A 65 -12.71 -9.14 -3.33
N ALA A 66 -13.04 -7.93 -3.78
CA ALA A 66 -13.11 -7.61 -5.19
C ALA A 66 -11.71 -7.62 -5.82
N THR A 67 -11.57 -8.36 -6.92
CA THR A 67 -10.35 -8.36 -7.73
C THR A 67 -10.52 -7.43 -8.92
N ARG A 68 -9.56 -6.52 -9.09
CA ARG A 68 -9.58 -5.47 -10.12
C ARG A 68 -8.27 -5.52 -10.92
N SER A 69 -8.29 -4.95 -12.13
CA SER A 69 -7.08 -4.82 -12.96
C SER A 69 -6.49 -3.42 -12.95
N MET A 70 -5.19 -3.35 -13.18
CA MET A 70 -4.47 -2.12 -13.53
C MET A 70 -3.37 -2.46 -14.53
N VAL A 71 -3.09 -1.54 -15.47
CA VAL A 71 -2.00 -1.67 -16.45
C VAL A 71 -1.12 -0.42 -16.37
N SER A 72 0.20 -0.55 -16.53
CA SER A 72 1.10 0.61 -16.53
C SER A 72 0.89 1.48 -17.77
N GLY A 73 1.16 2.78 -17.64
CA GLY A 73 0.96 3.78 -18.67
C GLY A 73 0.13 4.96 -18.17
N ARG A 74 0.20 6.06 -18.94
CA ARG A 74 -0.48 7.33 -18.63
C ARG A 74 -1.98 7.20 -18.84
N ASP A 75 -2.72 7.56 -17.80
CA ASP A 75 -4.18 7.65 -17.80
C ASP A 75 -4.65 8.56 -16.64
N ALA A 76 -5.94 8.52 -16.32
CA ALA A 76 -6.53 9.29 -15.23
C ALA A 76 -5.92 8.96 -13.85
N ASP A 77 -5.52 7.71 -13.59
CA ASP A 77 -4.89 7.34 -12.31
C ASP A 77 -3.46 7.85 -12.23
N ALA A 78 -2.71 7.79 -13.34
CA ALA A 78 -1.37 8.37 -13.39
C ALA A 78 -1.42 9.89 -13.19
N ASN A 79 -2.39 10.56 -13.81
CA ASN A 79 -2.61 11.99 -13.62
C ASN A 79 -3.00 12.34 -12.19
N HIS A 80 -3.83 11.51 -11.55
CA HIS A 80 -4.19 11.70 -10.15
C HIS A 80 -2.98 11.51 -9.22
N ALA A 81 -2.15 10.50 -9.45
CA ALA A 81 -0.91 10.30 -8.72
C ALA A 81 0.04 11.51 -8.85
N ALA A 82 0.23 12.02 -10.07
CA ALA A 82 1.03 13.21 -10.32
C ALA A 82 0.51 14.44 -9.56
N LYS A 83 -0.81 14.63 -9.53
CA LYS A 83 -1.44 15.70 -8.75
C LYS A 83 -1.20 15.54 -7.24
N LEU A 84 -1.38 14.35 -6.68
CA LEU A 84 -1.16 14.10 -5.24
C LEU A 84 0.29 14.40 -4.81
N LEU A 85 1.26 14.11 -5.68
CA LEU A 85 2.67 14.43 -5.45
C LEU A 85 2.95 15.94 -5.59
N ALA A 86 2.36 16.59 -6.59
CA ALA A 86 2.49 18.04 -6.78
C ALA A 86 1.90 18.83 -5.60
N ASP A 87 0.74 18.41 -5.09
CA ASP A 87 0.08 19.01 -3.91
C ASP A 87 0.95 18.86 -2.63
N ARG A 88 1.90 17.92 -2.63
CA ARG A 88 2.90 17.73 -1.57
C ARG A 88 4.21 18.49 -1.84
N GLY A 89 4.26 19.34 -2.86
CA GLY A 89 5.43 20.18 -3.14
C GLY A 89 6.47 19.56 -4.07
N MET A 90 6.17 18.40 -4.69
CA MET A 90 7.07 17.82 -5.68
C MET A 90 7.05 18.64 -6.98
N LYS A 91 8.14 19.37 -7.25
CA LYS A 91 8.25 20.30 -8.39
C LYS A 91 8.23 19.63 -9.77
N ARG A 92 8.69 18.38 -9.86
CA ARG A 92 8.76 17.62 -11.11
C ARG A 92 8.02 16.31 -10.97
N THR A 93 7.15 16.00 -11.92
CA THR A 93 6.45 14.72 -11.99
C THR A 93 7.44 13.58 -12.23
N PRO A 94 7.54 12.59 -11.33
CA PRO A 94 8.37 11.41 -11.54
C PRO A 94 7.84 10.55 -12.68
N MET A 95 8.73 9.83 -13.37
CA MET A 95 8.32 8.84 -14.39
C MET A 95 7.62 7.60 -13.80
N ALA A 96 7.67 7.41 -12.49
CA ALA A 96 6.98 6.30 -11.86
C ALA A 96 5.47 6.56 -11.63
N VAL A 97 4.94 7.74 -11.99
CA VAL A 97 3.50 8.03 -11.83
C VAL A 97 2.60 7.13 -12.68
N ASP A 98 3.12 6.66 -13.81
CA ASP A 98 2.47 5.74 -14.74
C ASP A 98 2.72 4.25 -14.39
N HIS A 99 3.45 3.96 -13.31
CA HIS A 99 3.59 2.59 -12.82
C HIS A 99 2.31 2.10 -12.16
N VAL A 100 2.08 0.79 -12.21
CA VAL A 100 0.86 0.16 -11.68
C VAL A 100 0.69 0.45 -10.20
N GLU A 101 1.76 0.30 -9.42
CA GLU A 101 1.75 0.40 -7.97
C GLU A 101 1.35 1.83 -7.56
N THR A 102 1.91 2.83 -8.23
CA THR A 102 1.62 4.24 -8.01
C THR A 102 0.17 4.58 -8.39
N LYS A 103 -0.32 4.05 -9.51
CA LYS A 103 -1.72 4.21 -9.92
C LYS A 103 -2.69 3.57 -8.94
N VAL A 104 -2.38 2.38 -8.43
CA VAL A 104 -3.19 1.72 -7.41
C VAL A 104 -3.19 2.53 -6.11
N ALA A 105 -2.03 3.03 -5.66
CA ALA A 105 -1.98 3.89 -4.47
C ALA A 105 -2.80 5.18 -4.63
N ALA A 106 -2.77 5.80 -5.81
CA ALA A 106 -3.59 6.96 -6.11
C ALA A 106 -5.09 6.62 -6.12
N ARG A 107 -5.46 5.49 -6.73
CA ARG A 107 -6.84 4.97 -6.72
C ARG A 107 -7.33 4.68 -5.30
N MET A 108 -6.47 4.09 -4.47
CA MET A 108 -6.76 3.85 -3.05
C MET A 108 -7.03 5.14 -2.30
N ALA A 109 -6.17 6.15 -2.47
CA ALA A 109 -6.32 7.46 -1.84
C ALA A 109 -7.63 8.15 -2.25
N ARG A 110 -7.98 8.06 -3.54
CA ARG A 110 -9.21 8.63 -4.10
C ARG A 110 -10.48 7.95 -3.61
N ASP A 111 -10.48 6.61 -3.59
CA ASP A 111 -11.66 5.80 -3.32
C ASP A 111 -11.81 5.43 -1.82
N GLY A 112 -10.89 5.87 -0.97
CA GLY A 112 -10.92 5.58 0.46
C GLY A 112 -10.55 4.13 0.82
N ILE A 113 -9.85 3.42 -0.06
CA ILE A 113 -9.48 2.02 0.12
C ILE A 113 -8.22 1.95 0.99
N ARG A 114 -8.39 1.61 2.26
CA ARG A 114 -7.30 1.66 3.25
C ARG A 114 -6.29 0.54 3.11
N GLU A 115 -6.69 -0.60 2.58
CA GLU A 115 -5.82 -1.76 2.41
C GLU A 115 -6.06 -2.41 1.05
N ALA A 116 -4.98 -2.80 0.38
CA ALA A 116 -5.06 -3.64 -0.80
C ALA A 116 -3.81 -4.51 -0.95
N THR A 117 -3.95 -5.64 -1.63
CA THR A 117 -2.83 -6.45 -2.10
C THR A 117 -2.81 -6.46 -3.62
N ILE A 118 -1.67 -6.22 -4.24
CA ILE A 118 -1.49 -6.30 -5.69
C ILE A 118 -0.51 -7.40 -6.06
N VAL A 119 -0.75 -8.04 -7.19
CA VAL A 119 0.15 -8.96 -7.85
C VAL A 119 0.52 -8.35 -9.20
N ILE A 120 1.81 -8.19 -9.49
CA ILE A 120 2.30 -7.56 -10.72
C ILE A 120 3.22 -8.50 -11.49
N ASN A 121 3.21 -8.46 -12.82
CA ASN A 121 4.11 -9.26 -13.67
C ASN A 121 5.48 -8.59 -13.92
N ASN A 122 5.89 -7.65 -13.06
CA ASN A 122 7.16 -6.94 -13.21
C ASN A 122 7.84 -6.76 -11.84
N LYS A 123 9.11 -6.35 -11.82
CA LYS A 123 9.79 -5.95 -10.59
C LYS A 123 9.30 -4.56 -10.17
N THR A 124 8.94 -4.39 -8.90
CA THR A 124 8.69 -3.05 -8.34
C THR A 124 9.96 -2.23 -8.41
N CYS A 125 9.91 -1.03 -8.98
CA CYS A 125 11.11 -0.22 -9.09
C CYS A 125 11.60 0.24 -7.70
N GLU A 126 12.93 0.26 -7.56
CA GLU A 126 13.59 0.55 -6.30
C GLU A 126 13.58 2.04 -5.94
N SER A 127 14.16 2.37 -4.79
CA SER A 127 14.35 3.75 -4.37
C SER A 127 15.24 4.54 -5.33
N ARG A 128 15.28 5.85 -5.13
CA ARG A 128 15.98 6.87 -5.93
C ARG A 128 17.19 6.34 -6.70
N GLY A 129 17.03 6.31 -8.02
CA GLY A 129 18.08 5.93 -8.96
C GLY A 129 18.46 7.08 -9.90
N PRO A 130 19.29 6.82 -10.91
CA PRO A 130 19.65 7.82 -11.94
C PRO A 130 18.43 8.39 -12.68
N TRP A 131 17.29 7.68 -12.62
CA TRP A 131 16.02 8.04 -13.27
C TRP A 131 15.02 8.75 -12.35
N GLY A 132 15.41 9.12 -11.13
CA GLY A 132 14.57 9.84 -10.17
C GLY A 132 13.92 8.94 -9.10
N TYR A 133 12.78 9.38 -8.55
CA TYR A 133 12.03 8.67 -7.52
C TYR A 133 11.32 7.44 -8.09
N GLY A 134 11.50 6.28 -7.46
CA GLY A 134 10.77 5.06 -7.80
C GLY A 134 9.58 4.78 -6.87
N CYS A 135 8.83 3.73 -7.16
CA CYS A 135 7.66 3.29 -6.41
C CYS A 135 7.96 3.18 -4.91
N LYS A 136 9.13 2.66 -4.54
CA LYS A 136 9.53 2.53 -3.13
C LYS A 136 9.50 3.87 -2.37
N ASP A 137 9.80 4.99 -3.04
CA ASP A 137 9.79 6.31 -2.44
C ASP A 137 8.42 6.99 -2.57
N LEU A 138 7.72 6.76 -3.69
CA LEU A 138 6.47 7.46 -4.00
C LEU A 138 5.25 6.88 -3.27
N LEU A 139 5.20 5.56 -3.07
CA LEU A 139 4.02 4.93 -2.47
C LEU A 139 3.74 5.44 -1.04
N PRO A 140 4.73 5.58 -0.14
CA PRO A 140 4.48 6.16 1.18
C PRO A 140 4.00 7.60 1.17
N LEU A 141 4.37 8.39 0.14
CA LEU A 141 3.93 9.78 -0.03
C LEU A 141 2.48 9.85 -0.53
N ILE A 142 2.12 9.00 -1.49
CA ILE A 142 0.80 9.01 -2.14
C ILE A 142 -0.26 8.43 -1.21
N LEU A 143 0.05 7.33 -0.54
CA LEU A 143 -0.87 6.70 0.40
C LEU A 143 -1.12 7.63 1.61
N PRO A 144 -2.38 7.88 2.00
CA PRO A 144 -2.69 8.61 3.21
C PRO A 144 -2.22 7.86 4.47
N ALA A 145 -2.06 8.58 5.58
CA ALA A 145 -1.74 7.97 6.86
C ALA A 145 -2.76 6.89 7.25
N GLY A 146 -2.27 5.73 7.68
CA GLY A 146 -3.11 4.58 8.02
C GLY A 146 -3.53 3.71 6.83
N TYR A 147 -3.05 4.00 5.61
CA TYR A 147 -3.26 3.15 4.43
C TYR A 147 -2.08 2.19 4.25
N ARG A 148 -2.35 1.00 3.69
CA ARG A 148 -1.37 -0.06 3.47
C ARG A 148 -1.55 -0.70 2.09
N LEU A 149 -0.47 -0.77 1.32
CA LEU A 149 -0.41 -1.48 0.05
C LEU A 149 0.60 -2.62 0.13
N THR A 150 0.15 -3.85 -0.09
CA THR A 150 1.02 -5.02 -0.22
C THR A 150 1.25 -5.31 -1.69
N VAL A 151 2.49 -5.54 -2.10
CA VAL A 151 2.87 -5.84 -3.48
C VAL A 151 3.54 -7.22 -3.52
N TRP A 152 2.98 -8.11 -4.32
CA TRP A 152 3.63 -9.32 -4.79
C TRP A 152 4.26 -9.02 -6.15
N ASP A 153 5.57 -9.13 -6.23
CA ASP A 153 6.36 -8.92 -7.44
C ASP A 153 7.42 -10.02 -7.63
N TYR A 154 8.27 -9.84 -8.63
CA TYR A 154 9.46 -10.68 -8.85
C TYR A 154 10.74 -9.89 -8.56
N ASP A 155 11.70 -10.49 -7.87
CA ASP A 155 13.05 -9.95 -7.73
C ASP A 155 13.85 -10.04 -9.05
N GLU A 156 15.11 -9.61 -9.06
CA GLU A 156 15.94 -9.63 -10.28
C GLU A 156 16.14 -11.03 -10.86
N HIS A 157 16.15 -12.05 -10.00
CA HIS A 157 16.32 -13.45 -10.36
C HIS A 157 15.01 -14.15 -10.74
N GLY A 158 13.88 -13.45 -10.65
CA GLY A 158 12.56 -14.01 -10.93
C GLY A 158 11.94 -14.77 -9.75
N ASN A 159 12.47 -14.60 -8.54
CA ASN A 159 11.84 -15.17 -7.35
C ASN A 159 10.67 -14.29 -6.89
N PRO A 160 9.54 -14.88 -6.47
CA PRO A 160 8.45 -14.14 -5.85
C PRO A 160 8.91 -13.38 -4.60
N ARG A 161 8.45 -12.14 -4.48
CA ARG A 161 8.76 -11.27 -3.35
C ARG A 161 7.52 -10.52 -2.90
N ARG A 162 7.38 -10.32 -1.58
CA ARG A 162 6.29 -9.56 -0.95
C ARG A 162 6.84 -8.33 -0.26
N ILE A 163 6.35 -7.15 -0.64
CA ILE A 163 6.71 -5.87 -0.03
C ILE A 163 5.45 -5.19 0.50
N THR A 164 5.56 -4.50 1.63
CA THR A 164 4.45 -3.72 2.20
C THR A 164 4.84 -2.26 2.31
N TYR A 165 3.99 -1.39 1.80
CA TYR A 165 4.12 0.06 1.89
C TYR A 165 3.03 0.61 2.80
N THR A 166 3.40 1.54 3.68
CA THR A 166 2.50 2.26 4.57
C THR A 166 2.50 3.74 4.21
N GLY A 167 1.32 4.35 4.20
CA GLY A 167 1.15 5.76 3.87
C GLY A 167 1.42 6.73 5.01
N GLY A 168 1.48 8.02 4.65
CA GLY A 168 1.67 9.13 5.57
C GLY A 168 3.10 9.68 5.63
N ALA A 169 3.97 9.32 4.69
CA ALA A 169 5.29 9.94 4.61
C ALA A 169 5.18 11.39 4.13
N THR A 170 6.12 12.22 4.59
CA THR A 170 6.33 13.57 4.08
C THR A 170 7.48 13.58 3.07
N PRO A 171 7.42 14.41 2.02
CA PRO A 171 8.55 14.59 1.11
C PRO A 171 9.80 15.04 1.87
N PRO A 172 10.99 14.60 1.46
CA PRO A 172 12.26 15.09 1.98
C PRO A 172 12.55 16.53 1.52
#